data_AF-A0A7E5WN21-F1
#
_entry.id   AF-A0A7E5WN21-F1
#
_cell.length_a   1.000
_cell.length_b   1.000
_cell.length_c   1.000
_cell.angle_alpha   90.00
_cell.angle_beta   90.00
_cell.angle_gamma   90.00
#
_symmetry.space_group_name_H-M   'P 1'
#
loop_
_entity.id
_entity.type
_entity.pdbx_description
1 polymer ?
#
loop_
_entity_poly.entity_id
_entity_poly.type
_entity_poly.pdbx_seq_one_letter_code
_entity_poly.pdbx_strand_id
1 'polypeptide(L)'
;MATLIQSYEQQYSVLTADITAKIGRLKSGSDDNRDQLTREIQANFEEANDLLEQLELESRGAGAGSRVAAYRAELQRVRDEYRSVVNNTGTYNFDNDEVYDDWSGAHEQHRKLLDNTERLERSGKSLTEGYRVVLETEQIGAAVLQDLSLQRETIQRSRGRLRETDEQLNRSSRLMNTMVMRALQDRLALLLVFLSLGALLCVAAYLYVT
;
A
#
# COMPACT_ATOMS: atom_id res chain seq x y z
N MET A 1 16.62 -10.29 -1.98
CA MET A 1 15.48 -9.33 -2.01
C MET A 1 14.49 -9.69 -3.12
N ALA A 2 14.88 -9.77 -4.40
CA ALA A 2 13.97 -10.20 -5.48
C ALA A 2 13.38 -11.62 -5.30
N THR A 3 14.12 -12.52 -4.64
CA THR A 3 13.70 -13.91 -4.36
C THR A 3 12.57 -14.01 -3.35
N LEU A 4 12.47 -13.06 -2.40
CA LEU A 4 11.46 -13.09 -1.34
C LEU A 4 10.09 -12.66 -1.89
N ILE A 5 10.07 -11.58 -2.68
CA ILE A 5 8.88 -11.12 -3.41
C ILE A 5 8.34 -12.24 -4.31
N GLN A 6 9.21 -12.90 -5.08
CA GLN A 6 8.81 -14.00 -5.96
C GLN A 6 8.23 -15.19 -5.17
N SER A 7 8.77 -15.47 -3.97
CA SER A 7 8.25 -16.52 -3.10
C SER A 7 6.86 -16.20 -2.54
N TYR A 8 6.60 -14.93 -2.22
CA TYR A 8 5.28 -14.49 -1.76
C TYR A 8 4.26 -14.44 -2.90
N GLU A 9 4.66 -14.02 -4.11
CA GLU A 9 3.80 -14.07 -5.29
C GLU A 9 3.39 -15.52 -5.62
N GLN A 10 4.32 -16.47 -5.51
CA GLN A 10 4.02 -17.88 -5.69
C GLN A 10 3.05 -18.41 -4.64
N GLN A 11 3.27 -18.08 -3.36
CA GLN A 11 2.37 -18.47 -2.27
C GLN A 11 0.96 -17.89 -2.45
N TYR A 12 0.87 -16.60 -2.80
CA TYR A 12 -0.39 -15.93 -3.11
C TYR A 12 -1.14 -16.59 -4.27
N SER A 13 -0.44 -16.95 -5.35
CA SER A 13 -1.04 -17.62 -6.50
C SER A 13 -1.60 -19.00 -6.15
N VAL A 14 -0.89 -19.78 -5.33
CA VAL A 14 -1.35 -21.10 -4.87
C VAL A 14 -2.58 -20.96 -3.98
N LEU A 15 -2.54 -20.02 -3.04
CA LEU A 15 -3.62 -19.80 -2.09
C LEU A 15 -4.90 -19.29 -2.77
N THR A 16 -4.77 -18.39 -3.74
CA THR A 16 -5.91 -17.90 -4.53
C THR A 16 -6.54 -19.02 -5.36
N ALA A 17 -5.72 -19.90 -5.96
CA ALA A 17 -6.21 -21.06 -6.69
C ALA A 17 -6.96 -22.05 -5.78
N ASP A 18 -6.46 -22.29 -4.57
CA ASP A 18 -7.13 -23.14 -3.57
C ASP A 18 -8.49 -22.53 -3.13
N ILE A 19 -8.53 -21.22 -2.88
CA ILE A 19 -9.77 -20.50 -2.57
C ILE A 19 -10.79 -20.68 -3.71
N THR A 20 -10.39 -20.44 -4.97
CA THR A 20 -11.29 -20.58 -6.13
C THR A 20 -11.79 -22.01 -6.29
N ALA A 21 -10.93 -23.02 -6.11
CA ALA A 21 -11.31 -24.42 -6.18
C ALA A 21 -12.34 -24.80 -5.09
N LYS A 22 -12.13 -24.32 -3.85
CA LYS A 22 -13.07 -24.53 -2.73
C LYS A 22 -14.41 -23.80 -2.97
N ILE A 23 -14.40 -22.60 -3.54
CA ILE A 23 -15.63 -21.89 -3.96
C ILE A 23 -16.40 -22.70 -5.02
N GLY A 24 -15.68 -23.27 -6.00
CA GLY A 24 -16.27 -24.15 -7.01
C GLY A 24 -16.94 -25.39 -6.42
N ARG A 25 -16.30 -26.02 -5.42
CA ARG A 25 -16.90 -27.14 -4.66
C ARG A 25 -18.14 -26.72 -3.89
N LEU A 26 -18.11 -25.54 -3.25
CA LEU A 26 -19.26 -24.98 -2.54
C LEU A 26 -20.46 -24.73 -3.47
N LYS A 27 -20.20 -24.31 -4.71
CA LYS A 27 -21.21 -24.10 -5.75
C LYS A 27 -21.84 -25.41 -6.25
N SER A 28 -21.09 -26.51 -6.26
CA SER A 28 -21.56 -27.82 -6.73
C SER A 28 -22.49 -28.56 -5.74
N GLY A 29 -22.73 -27.99 -4.55
CA GLY A 29 -23.79 -28.44 -3.63
C GLY A 29 -23.58 -29.78 -2.92
N SER A 30 -22.47 -30.50 -3.16
CA SER A 30 -22.33 -31.93 -2.83
C SER A 30 -21.49 -32.25 -1.56
N ASP A 31 -21.30 -31.31 -0.64
CA ASP A 31 -20.43 -31.54 0.53
C ASP A 31 -21.25 -31.46 1.84
N ASP A 32 -21.34 -32.55 2.60
CA ASP A 32 -21.87 -32.53 3.99
C ASP A 32 -21.03 -31.62 4.92
N ASN A 33 -19.84 -31.21 4.45
CA ASN A 33 -18.88 -30.38 5.15
C ASN A 33 -18.91 -28.89 4.74
N ARG A 34 -20.03 -28.35 4.25
CA ARG A 34 -20.13 -26.92 3.83
C ARG A 34 -19.64 -25.94 4.88
N ASP A 35 -20.00 -26.14 6.15
CA ASP A 35 -19.60 -25.25 7.24
C ASP A 35 -18.10 -25.34 7.55
N GLN A 36 -17.50 -26.52 7.35
CA GLN A 36 -16.05 -26.69 7.44
C GLN A 36 -15.37 -26.01 6.25
N LEU A 37 -15.87 -26.22 5.03
CA LEU A 37 -15.33 -25.61 3.80
C LEU A 37 -15.38 -24.08 3.86
N THR A 38 -16.48 -23.53 4.38
CA THR A 38 -16.70 -22.08 4.59
C THR A 38 -15.66 -21.51 5.57
N ARG A 39 -15.38 -22.21 6.68
CA ARG A 39 -14.35 -21.82 7.65
C ARG A 39 -12.94 -21.88 7.06
N GLU A 40 -12.64 -22.92 6.30
CA GLU A 40 -11.34 -23.05 5.61
C GLU A 40 -11.14 -21.96 4.55
N ILE A 41 -12.18 -21.63 3.79
CA ILE A 41 -12.12 -20.52 2.81
C ILE A 41 -11.85 -19.20 3.52
N GLN A 42 -12.50 -18.95 4.66
CA GLN A 42 -12.27 -17.74 5.47
C GLN A 42 -10.84 -17.66 6.01
N ALA A 43 -10.30 -18.77 6.54
CA ALA A 43 -8.91 -18.82 7.00
C ALA A 43 -7.91 -18.55 5.86
N ASN A 44 -8.12 -19.16 4.69
CA ASN A 44 -7.29 -18.92 3.51
C ASN A 44 -7.35 -17.45 3.04
N PHE A 45 -8.51 -16.80 3.17
CA PHE A 45 -8.66 -15.37 2.85
C PHE A 45 -7.91 -14.45 3.82
N GLU A 46 -7.77 -14.85 5.09
CA GLU A 46 -6.96 -14.13 6.09
C GLU A 46 -5.48 -14.29 5.76
N GLU A 47 -5.03 -15.52 5.51
CA GLU A 47 -3.64 -15.80 5.10
C GLU A 47 -3.25 -15.07 3.80
N ALA A 48 -4.17 -14.97 2.83
CA ALA A 48 -3.96 -14.23 1.59
C ALA A 48 -3.82 -12.71 1.82
N ASN A 49 -4.55 -12.16 2.80
CA ASN A 49 -4.43 -10.76 3.19
C ASN A 49 -3.07 -10.49 3.86
N ASP A 50 -2.64 -11.38 4.77
CA ASP A 50 -1.34 -11.25 5.47
C ASP A 50 -0.17 -11.29 4.47
N LEU A 51 -0.23 -12.19 3.49
CA LEU A 51 0.76 -12.27 2.41
C LEU A 51 0.78 -11.01 1.54
N LEU A 52 -0.39 -10.40 1.27
CA LEU A 52 -0.46 -9.13 0.52
C LEU A 52 0.11 -7.96 1.32
N GLU A 53 -0.09 -7.93 2.63
CA GLU A 53 0.49 -6.90 3.50
C GLU A 53 2.03 -7.00 3.54
N GLN A 54 2.57 -8.23 3.65
CA GLN A 54 4.00 -8.49 3.57
C GLN A 54 4.58 -8.10 2.19
N LEU A 55 3.87 -8.39 1.10
CA LEU A 55 4.22 -7.96 -0.25
C LEU A 55 4.20 -6.43 -0.38
N GLU A 56 3.24 -5.74 0.24
CA GLU A 56 3.17 -4.27 0.22
C GLU A 56 4.38 -3.64 0.94
N LEU A 57 4.72 -4.15 2.12
CA LEU A 57 5.87 -3.69 2.90
C LEU A 57 7.19 -3.87 2.16
N GLU A 58 7.40 -5.03 1.52
CA GLU A 58 8.61 -5.33 0.77
C GLU A 58 8.67 -4.58 -0.58
N SER A 59 7.52 -4.39 -1.24
CA SER A 59 7.42 -3.70 -2.54
C SER A 59 7.58 -2.17 -2.45
N ARG A 60 7.32 -1.58 -1.27
CA ARG A 60 7.52 -0.15 -1.00
C ARG A 60 8.99 0.27 -1.07
N GLY A 61 9.92 -0.68 -0.89
CA GLY A 61 11.36 -0.49 -1.11
C GLY A 61 11.82 -0.61 -2.56
N ALA A 62 11.02 -1.25 -3.44
CA ALA A 62 11.41 -1.63 -4.81
C ALA A 62 10.59 -0.97 -5.94
N GLY A 63 9.63 -0.09 -5.62
CA GLY A 63 8.80 0.61 -6.61
C GLY A 63 7.73 -0.27 -7.28
N ALA A 64 7.37 -1.41 -6.68
CA ALA A 64 6.44 -2.39 -7.25
C ALA A 64 4.97 -2.25 -6.79
N GLY A 65 4.58 -1.09 -6.24
CA GLY A 65 3.24 -0.86 -5.67
C GLY A 65 2.06 -1.05 -6.65
N SER A 66 2.28 -0.93 -7.96
CA SER A 66 1.24 -1.19 -8.97
C SER A 66 0.81 -2.66 -9.05
N ARG A 67 1.67 -3.61 -8.68
CA ARG A 67 1.36 -5.06 -8.75
C ARG A 67 0.53 -5.51 -7.55
N VAL A 68 0.86 -5.01 -6.37
CA VAL A 68 0.11 -5.27 -5.13
C VAL A 68 -1.34 -4.76 -5.25
N ALA A 69 -1.55 -3.60 -5.88
CA ALA A 69 -2.89 -3.08 -6.14
C ALA A 69 -3.73 -4.02 -7.04
N ALA A 70 -3.11 -4.64 -8.06
CA ALA A 70 -3.78 -5.57 -8.94
C ALA A 70 -4.17 -6.87 -8.20
N TYR A 71 -3.28 -7.42 -7.38
CA TYR A 71 -3.58 -8.61 -6.57
C TYR A 71 -4.67 -8.32 -5.52
N ARG A 72 -4.68 -7.13 -4.91
CA ARG A 72 -5.74 -6.72 -3.98
C ARG A 72 -7.12 -6.67 -4.67
N ALA A 73 -7.18 -6.12 -5.88
CA ALA A 73 -8.42 -6.09 -6.67
C ALA A 73 -8.92 -7.50 -7.01
N GLU A 74 -8.03 -8.42 -7.38
CA GLU A 74 -8.39 -9.80 -7.68
C GLU A 74 -8.88 -10.55 -6.44
N LEU A 75 -8.21 -10.41 -5.29
CA LEU A 75 -8.66 -11.02 -4.03
C LEU A 75 -10.06 -10.53 -3.64
N GLN A 76 -10.36 -9.26 -3.88
CA GLN A 76 -11.67 -8.68 -3.63
C GLN A 76 -12.74 -9.24 -4.56
N ARG A 77 -12.43 -9.40 -5.86
CA ARG A 77 -13.31 -10.06 -6.84
C ARG A 77 -13.68 -11.49 -6.40
N VAL A 78 -12.69 -12.27 -5.98
CA VAL A 78 -12.90 -13.66 -5.50
C VAL A 78 -13.72 -13.69 -4.21
N ARG A 79 -13.54 -12.71 -3.31
CA ARG A 79 -14.33 -12.56 -2.08
C ARG A 79 -15.80 -12.23 -2.37
N ASP A 80 -16.06 -11.39 -3.36
CA ASP A 80 -17.43 -11.06 -3.78
C ASP A 80 -18.12 -12.28 -4.43
N GLU A 81 -17.38 -13.06 -5.23
CA GLU A 81 -17.87 -14.32 -5.79
C GLU A 81 -18.22 -15.34 -4.70
N TYR A 82 -17.37 -15.51 -3.68
CA TYR A 82 -17.64 -16.35 -2.52
C TYR A 82 -18.93 -15.93 -1.78
N ARG A 83 -19.09 -14.63 -1.49
CA ARG A 83 -20.30 -14.10 -0.85
C ARG A 83 -21.55 -14.38 -1.67
N SER A 84 -21.46 -14.24 -2.99
CA SER A 84 -22.55 -14.57 -3.90
C SER A 84 -22.93 -16.06 -3.80
N VAL A 85 -21.96 -16.97 -3.82
CA VAL A 85 -22.22 -18.43 -3.75
C VAL A 85 -22.85 -18.82 -2.41
N VAL A 86 -22.36 -18.28 -1.30
CA VAL A 86 -22.91 -18.54 0.05
C VAL A 86 -24.36 -18.05 0.13
N ASN A 87 -24.64 -16.82 -0.31
CA ASN A 87 -25.98 -16.22 -0.24
C ASN A 87 -26.98 -16.88 -1.22
N ASN A 88 -26.53 -17.20 -2.43
CA ASN A 88 -27.39 -17.79 -3.45
C ASN A 88 -27.80 -19.22 -3.07
N THR A 89 -26.92 -19.99 -2.44
CA THR A 89 -27.26 -21.34 -1.95
C THR A 89 -28.31 -21.34 -0.83
N GLY A 90 -28.41 -20.25 -0.04
CA GLY A 90 -29.47 -20.10 0.96
C GLY A 90 -30.87 -19.89 0.36
N THR A 91 -30.97 -19.61 -0.94
CA THR A 91 -32.23 -19.35 -1.65
C THR A 91 -32.70 -20.55 -2.49
N TYR A 92 -31.80 -21.50 -2.80
CA TYR A 92 -32.08 -22.69 -3.61
C TYR A 92 -32.59 -23.91 -2.81
N ASN A 93 -33.03 -23.72 -1.56
CA ASN A 93 -33.68 -24.77 -0.75
C ASN A 93 -35.19 -24.51 -0.54
N PHE A 94 -35.83 -23.65 -1.34
CA PHE A 94 -37.27 -23.38 -1.28
C PHE A 94 -38.04 -23.98 -2.48
N ASP A 95 -37.63 -25.14 -3.01
CA ASP A 95 -38.50 -25.82 -3.97
C ASP A 95 -38.28 -27.33 -3.94
N ASN A 96 -39.19 -28.00 -3.22
CA ASN A 96 -39.72 -29.36 -3.36
C ASN A 96 -39.81 -30.03 -2.00
N ASP A 97 -40.88 -29.72 -1.27
CA ASP A 97 -41.62 -30.81 -0.61
C ASP A 97 -43.11 -30.47 -0.52
N GLU A 98 -43.84 -31.21 -1.35
CA GLU A 98 -45.22 -31.66 -1.25
C GLU A 98 -46.26 -30.82 -0.50
N VAL A 99 -47.20 -30.31 -1.30
CA VAL A 99 -48.55 -29.94 -0.91
C VAL A 99 -49.29 -31.20 -0.41
N TYR A 100 -49.37 -31.38 0.90
CA TYR A 100 -50.43 -32.15 1.55
C TYR A 100 -50.85 -31.51 2.87
N ASP A 101 -52.17 -31.42 3.04
CA ASP A 101 -52.94 -31.19 4.26
C ASP A 101 -53.30 -29.75 4.68
N ASP A 102 -54.36 -29.29 4.02
CA ASP A 102 -55.48 -28.50 4.52
C ASP A 102 -55.85 -28.80 6.00
N TRP A 103 -55.36 -27.99 6.97
CA TRP A 103 -56.11 -27.49 8.15
C TRP A 103 -55.28 -26.63 9.15
N SER A 104 -54.04 -26.17 8.84
CA SER A 104 -53.24 -25.32 9.76
C SER A 104 -52.85 -23.92 9.24
N GLY A 105 -53.26 -23.57 8.02
CA GLY A 105 -52.72 -22.43 7.25
C GLY A 105 -52.86 -21.02 7.86
N ALA A 106 -53.81 -20.81 8.77
CA ALA A 106 -53.99 -19.50 9.41
C ALA A 106 -52.91 -19.19 10.46
N HIS A 107 -52.43 -20.19 11.20
CA HIS A 107 -51.33 -20.01 12.16
C HIS A 107 -49.97 -19.91 11.46
N GLU A 108 -49.77 -20.67 10.38
CA GLU A 108 -48.56 -20.66 9.55
C GLU A 108 -48.34 -19.29 8.89
N GLN A 109 -49.39 -18.68 8.31
CA GLN A 109 -49.32 -17.33 7.73
C GLN A 109 -49.01 -16.26 8.77
N HIS A 110 -49.64 -16.31 9.95
CA HIS A 110 -49.40 -15.32 11.01
C HIS A 110 -47.96 -15.41 11.54
N ARG A 111 -47.42 -16.62 11.65
CA ARG A 111 -46.04 -16.88 12.08
C ARG A 111 -45.02 -16.40 11.04
N LYS A 112 -45.32 -16.55 9.75
CA LYS A 112 -44.52 -15.99 8.64
C LYS A 112 -44.52 -14.46 8.61
N LEU A 113 -45.64 -13.80 8.93
CA LEU A 113 -45.71 -12.33 8.99
C LEU A 113 -44.94 -11.76 10.19
N LEU A 114 -44.97 -12.45 11.33
CA LEU A 114 -44.16 -12.12 12.51
C LEU A 114 -42.67 -12.25 12.21
N ASP A 115 -42.24 -13.36 11.60
CA ASP A 115 -40.84 -13.56 11.17
C ASP A 115 -40.40 -12.47 10.16
N ASN A 116 -41.26 -12.12 9.21
CA ASN A 116 -40.96 -11.05 8.26
C ASN A 116 -40.81 -9.69 8.94
N THR A 117 -41.65 -9.42 9.95
CA THR A 117 -41.59 -8.19 10.75
C THR A 117 -40.31 -8.12 11.59
N GLU A 118 -39.92 -9.22 12.23
CA GLU A 118 -38.68 -9.32 13.01
C GLU A 118 -37.44 -9.12 12.12
N ARG A 119 -37.44 -9.73 10.92
CA ARG A 119 -36.36 -9.54 9.94
C ARG A 119 -36.29 -8.10 9.44
N LEU A 120 -37.43 -7.44 9.24
CA LEU A 120 -37.49 -6.04 8.83
C LEU A 120 -36.97 -5.11 9.92
N GLU A 121 -37.36 -5.33 11.18
CA GLU A 121 -36.87 -4.57 12.32
C GLU A 121 -35.34 -4.71 12.46
N ARG A 122 -34.84 -5.94 12.36
CA ARG A 122 -33.40 -6.23 12.42
C ARG A 122 -32.64 -5.59 11.27
N SER A 123 -33.20 -5.63 10.06
CA SER A 123 -32.61 -4.97 8.88
C SER A 123 -32.62 -3.45 9.04
N GLY A 124 -33.69 -2.86 9.57
CA GLY A 124 -33.77 -1.42 9.85
C GLY A 124 -32.75 -0.96 10.88
N LYS A 125 -32.56 -1.74 11.95
CA LYS A 125 -31.52 -1.49 12.95
C LYS A 125 -30.11 -1.58 12.36
N SER A 126 -29.85 -2.61 11.57
CA SER A 126 -28.55 -2.81 10.89
C SER A 126 -28.27 -1.69 9.88
N LEU A 127 -29.30 -1.21 9.17
CA LEU A 127 -29.18 -0.07 8.25
C LEU A 127 -28.85 1.23 9.00
N THR A 128 -29.48 1.44 10.16
CA THR A 128 -29.24 2.63 10.99
C THR A 128 -27.82 2.62 11.57
N GLU A 129 -27.34 1.46 12.02
CA GLU A 129 -25.94 1.30 12.43
C GLU A 129 -24.97 1.49 11.26
N GLY A 130 -25.27 0.92 10.10
CA GLY A 130 -24.47 1.10 8.89
C GLY A 130 -24.37 2.57 8.48
N TYR A 131 -25.47 3.31 8.52
CA TYR A 131 -25.49 4.75 8.25
C TYR A 131 -24.60 5.53 9.21
N ARG A 132 -24.62 5.20 10.51
CA ARG A 132 -23.74 5.82 11.50
C ARG A 132 -22.27 5.55 11.20
N VAL A 133 -21.92 4.31 10.84
CA VAL A 133 -20.53 3.94 10.49
C VAL A 133 -20.06 4.67 9.23
N VAL A 134 -20.93 4.84 8.24
CA VAL A 134 -20.62 5.60 7.01
C VAL A 134 -20.32 7.06 7.34
N LEU A 135 -21.12 7.70 8.20
CA LEU A 135 -20.85 9.09 8.63
C LEU A 135 -19.53 9.23 9.38
N GLU A 136 -19.20 8.28 10.27
CA GLU A 136 -17.91 8.26 10.96
C GLU A 136 -16.76 8.07 9.96
N THR A 137 -16.94 7.20 8.97
CA THR A 137 -15.97 6.97 7.89
C THR A 137 -15.79 8.22 7.02
N GLU A 138 -16.86 8.95 6.71
CA GLU A 138 -16.81 10.22 5.99
C GLU A 138 -15.99 11.26 6.76
N GLN A 139 -16.23 11.36 8.08
CA GLN A 139 -15.48 12.26 8.96
C GLN A 139 -13.98 11.91 8.99
N ILE A 140 -13.63 10.64 9.11
CA ILE A 140 -12.24 10.17 9.06
C ILE A 140 -11.64 10.48 7.67
N GLY A 141 -12.37 10.21 6.60
CA GLY A 141 -11.94 10.52 5.23
C GLY A 141 -11.66 12.01 5.02
N ALA A 142 -12.51 12.89 5.54
CA ALA A 142 -12.31 14.33 5.51
C ALA A 142 -11.04 14.74 6.28
N ALA A 143 -10.79 14.17 7.46
CA ALA A 143 -9.58 14.42 8.23
C ALA A 143 -8.31 13.94 7.50
N VAL A 144 -8.37 12.77 6.85
CA VAL A 144 -7.25 12.26 6.04
C VAL A 144 -6.97 13.17 4.83
N LEU A 145 -8.00 13.65 4.14
CA LEU A 145 -7.83 14.60 3.04
C LEU A 145 -7.20 15.92 3.51
N GLN A 146 -7.59 16.41 4.69
CA GLN A 146 -6.98 17.58 5.30
C GLN A 146 -5.50 17.33 5.60
N ASP A 147 -5.14 16.20 6.22
CA ASP A 147 -3.75 15.88 6.53
C ASP A 147 -2.89 15.72 5.26
N LEU A 148 -3.41 15.03 4.23
CA LEU A 148 -2.74 14.94 2.93
C LEU A 148 -2.50 16.31 2.30
N SER A 149 -3.44 17.25 2.46
CA SER A 149 -3.26 18.63 1.98
C SER A 149 -2.13 19.35 2.71
N LEU A 150 -2.01 19.17 4.03
CA LEU A 150 -0.94 19.74 4.85
C LEU A 150 0.42 19.10 4.55
N GLN A 151 0.44 17.79 4.35
CA GLN A 151 1.64 17.07 3.92
C GLN A 151 2.12 17.56 2.54
N ARG A 152 1.20 17.74 1.58
CA ARG A 152 1.52 18.30 0.26
C ARG A 152 2.16 19.68 0.40
N GLU A 153 1.60 20.55 1.22
CA GLU A 153 2.15 21.89 1.47
C GLU A 153 3.55 21.82 2.10
N THR A 154 3.75 20.91 3.05
CA THR A 154 5.04 20.67 3.69
C THR A 154 6.09 20.20 2.68
N ILE A 155 5.74 19.25 1.80
CA ILE A 155 6.62 18.79 0.72
C ILE A 155 6.96 19.94 -0.24
N GLN A 156 5.99 20.78 -0.59
CA GLN A 156 6.22 21.94 -1.46
C GLN A 156 7.18 22.95 -0.81
N ARG A 157 7.00 23.26 0.49
CA ARG A 157 7.92 24.13 1.24
C ARG A 157 9.33 23.54 1.30
N SER A 158 9.46 22.25 1.59
CA SER A 158 10.76 21.55 1.63
C SER A 158 11.45 21.58 0.27
N ARG A 159 10.71 21.36 -0.84
CA ARG A 159 11.24 21.48 -2.20
C ARG A 159 11.72 22.91 -2.51
N GLY A 160 10.97 23.93 -2.08
CA GLY A 160 11.39 25.32 -2.20
C GLY A 160 12.70 25.61 -1.48
N ARG A 161 12.82 25.18 -0.21
CA ARG A 161 14.04 25.30 0.60
C ARG A 161 15.23 24.57 0.00
N LEU A 162 15.02 23.37 -0.54
CA LEU A 162 16.08 22.61 -1.22
C LEU A 162 16.59 23.35 -2.45
N ARG A 163 15.70 23.93 -3.26
CA ARG A 163 16.08 24.73 -4.43
C ARG A 163 16.87 25.97 -4.04
N GLU A 164 16.43 26.69 -2.99
CA GLU A 164 17.18 27.84 -2.47
C GLU A 164 18.56 27.43 -1.94
N THR A 165 18.63 26.30 -1.23
CA THR A 165 19.89 25.75 -0.71
C THR A 165 20.84 25.37 -1.86
N ASP A 166 20.32 24.77 -2.93
CA ASP A 166 21.09 24.43 -4.13
C ASP A 166 21.65 25.68 -4.83
N GLU A 167 20.86 26.75 -4.91
CA GLU A 167 21.35 28.05 -5.39
C GLU A 167 22.46 28.63 -4.50
N GLN A 168 22.33 28.53 -3.18
CA GLN A 168 23.37 28.95 -2.23
C GLN A 168 24.63 28.09 -2.34
N LEU A 169 24.50 26.77 -2.50
CA LEU A 169 25.62 25.86 -2.71
C LEU A 169 26.37 26.17 -4.01
N ASN A 170 25.65 26.48 -5.10
CA ASN A 170 26.28 26.90 -6.36
C ASN A 170 27.06 28.21 -6.20
N ARG A 171 26.51 29.20 -5.48
CA ARG A 171 27.25 30.44 -5.16
C ARG A 171 28.49 30.15 -4.31
N SER A 172 28.36 29.34 -3.27
CA SER A 172 29.47 28.93 -2.40
C SER A 172 30.55 28.17 -3.15
N SER A 173 30.17 27.29 -4.09
CA SER A 173 31.11 26.57 -4.95
C SER A 173 31.92 27.53 -5.83
N ARG A 174 31.26 28.53 -6.42
CA ARG A 174 31.95 29.57 -7.21
C ARG A 174 32.93 30.37 -6.34
N LEU A 175 32.50 30.82 -5.16
CA LEU A 175 33.36 31.55 -4.23
C LEU A 175 34.56 30.70 -3.80
N MET A 176 34.34 29.43 -3.45
CA MET A 176 35.40 28.49 -3.09
C MET A 176 36.40 28.32 -4.24
N ASN A 177 35.93 28.16 -5.48
CA ASN A 177 36.82 28.03 -6.63
C ASN A 177 37.67 29.30 -6.84
N THR A 178 37.11 30.49 -6.61
CA THR A 178 37.89 31.74 -6.66
C THR A 178 38.93 31.84 -5.54
N MET A 179 38.61 31.35 -4.33
CA MET A 179 39.57 31.29 -3.23
C MET A 179 40.71 30.32 -3.52
N VAL A 180 40.41 29.14 -4.08
CA VAL A 180 41.42 28.14 -4.47
C VAL A 180 42.35 28.69 -5.56
N MET A 181 41.79 29.35 -6.59
CA MET A 181 42.58 30.00 -7.64
C MET A 181 43.52 31.08 -7.08
N ARG A 182 43.02 31.95 -6.17
CA ARG A 182 43.86 32.97 -5.51
C ARG A 182 44.94 32.34 -4.64
N ALA A 183 44.62 31.31 -3.86
CA ALA A 183 45.60 30.62 -3.03
C ALA A 183 46.71 29.95 -3.86
N LEU A 184 46.37 29.42 -5.04
CA LEU A 184 47.35 28.85 -5.96
C LEU A 184 48.22 29.95 -6.61
N GLN A 185 47.64 31.08 -7.00
CA GLN A 185 48.37 32.25 -7.48
C GLN A 185 49.36 32.77 -6.44
N ASP A 186 48.93 32.92 -5.19
CA ASP A 186 49.78 33.37 -4.07
C ASP A 186 50.95 32.42 -3.85
N ARG A 187 50.70 31.09 -3.86
CA ARG A 187 51.78 30.09 -3.75
C ARG A 187 52.78 30.16 -4.91
N LEU A 188 52.31 30.32 -6.14
CA LEU A 188 53.19 30.46 -7.31
C LEU A 188 54.01 31.75 -7.26
N ALA A 189 53.40 32.86 -6.85
CA ALA A 189 54.08 34.14 -6.68
C ALA A 189 55.22 34.03 -5.64
N LEU A 190 54.96 33.39 -4.49
CA LEU A 190 55.99 33.14 -3.48
C LEU A 190 57.15 32.28 -4.00
N LEU A 191 56.85 31.24 -4.79
CA LEU A 191 57.87 30.37 -5.39
C LEU A 191 58.75 31.16 -6.38
N LEU A 192 58.15 31.98 -7.24
CA LEU A 192 58.88 32.84 -8.17
C LEU A 192 59.80 33.83 -7.46
N VAL A 193 59.33 34.45 -6.38
CA VAL A 193 60.15 35.37 -5.57
C VAL A 193 61.35 34.62 -4.97
N PHE A 194 61.15 33.45 -4.37
CA PHE A 194 62.24 32.66 -3.79
C PHE A 194 63.27 32.23 -4.85
N LEU A 195 62.82 31.81 -6.03
CA LEU A 195 63.69 31.48 -7.17
C LEU A 195 64.54 32.68 -7.62
N SER A 196 63.91 33.86 -7.75
CA SER A 196 64.60 35.07 -8.19
C SER A 196 65.68 35.52 -7.20
N LEU A 197 65.40 35.43 -5.90
CA LEU A 197 66.32 35.79 -4.83
C LEU A 197 67.49 34.79 -4.77
N GLY A 198 67.20 33.50 -4.90
CA GLY A 198 68.22 32.45 -5.00
C GLY A 198 69.15 32.64 -6.20
N ALA A 199 68.60 32.95 -7.38
CA ALA A 199 69.38 33.22 -8.58
C ALA A 199 70.33 34.42 -8.40
N LEU A 200 69.84 35.53 -7.83
CA LEU A 200 70.67 36.71 -7.53
C LEU A 200 71.80 36.37 -6.56
N LEU A 201 71.52 35.57 -5.54
CA LEU A 201 72.52 35.15 -4.56
C LEU A 201 73.61 34.28 -5.21
N CYS A 202 73.22 33.34 -6.09
CA CYS A 202 74.15 32.54 -6.88
C CYS A 202 75.05 33.41 -7.78
N VAL A 203 74.49 34.42 -8.46
CA VAL A 203 75.28 35.35 -9.28
C VAL A 203 76.25 36.15 -8.42
N ALA A 204 75.81 36.68 -7.28
CA ALA A 204 76.66 37.42 -6.37
C ALA A 204 77.82 36.57 -5.82
N ALA A 205 77.55 35.30 -5.45
CA ALA A 205 78.57 34.37 -5.00
C ALA A 205 79.58 34.02 -6.11
N TYR A 206 79.12 33.85 -7.34
CA TYR A 206 79.99 33.61 -8.49
C TYR A 206 80.93 34.80 -8.74
N LEU A 207 80.42 36.03 -8.67
CA LEU A 207 81.21 37.26 -8.78
C LEU A 207 82.15 37.49 -7.59
N TYR A 208 81.85 36.93 -6.42
CA TYR A 208 82.72 37.04 -5.25
C TYR A 208 83.88 36.04 -5.28
N VAL A 209 83.65 34.83 -5.82
CA VAL A 209 84.67 33.78 -5.92
C VAL A 209 85.61 34.00 -7.11
N THR A 210 85.12 34.61 -8.19
CA THR A 210 85.90 34.93 -9.40
C THR A 210 86.65 36.23 -9.23
#